data_AF-A0A7X3FG21-F1
#
_entry.id   AF-A0A7X3FG21-F1
#
_cell.length_a   1.000
_cell.length_b   1.000
_cell.length_c   1.000
_cell.angle_alpha   90.00
_cell.angle_beta   90.00
_cell.angle_gamma   90.00
#
_symmetry.space_group_name_H-M   'P 1'
#
loop_
_entity.id
_entity.type
_entity.pdbx_description
1 polymer ?
#
loop_
_entity_poly.entity_id
_entity_poly.type
_entity_poly.pdbx_seq_one_letter_code
_entity_poly.pdbx_strand_id
1 'polypeptide(L)' 'MSLVGRCIDNGPMEAFWGTLKCEMYYMHTYSTFEKLEKAIEAYIYFYNNERLQAKLNGLSPMQFRTKAA' A
#
# COMPACT_ATOMS: atom_id res chain seq x y z
N MET A 1 -7.71 -1.98 15.11
CA MET A 1 -8.49 -3.20 14.81
C MET A 1 -9.92 -2.77 14.56
N SER A 2 -10.51 -3.15 13.42
CA SER A 2 -11.96 -3.03 13.23
C SER A 2 -12.69 -3.91 14.25
N LEU A 3 -13.95 -3.58 14.57
CA LEU A 3 -14.76 -4.34 15.53
C LEU A 3 -14.81 -5.82 15.12
N VAL A 4 -14.74 -6.73 16.12
CA VAL A 4 -14.85 -8.18 15.89
C VAL A 4 -16.14 -8.45 15.10
N GLY A 5 -15.99 -9.04 13.91
CA GLY A 5 -17.12 -9.38 13.02
C GLY A 5 -17.36 -8.41 11.85
N ARG A 6 -16.61 -7.32 11.68
CA ARG A 6 -16.64 -6.48 10.45
C ARG A 6 -15.32 -6.58 9.67
N CYS A 7 -15.26 -7.56 8.77
CA CYS A 7 -14.12 -7.75 7.85
C CYS A 7 -14.03 -6.67 6.76
N ILE A 8 -15.13 -5.97 6.47
CA ILE A 8 -15.23 -5.00 5.38
C ILE A 8 -14.27 -3.81 5.60
N ASP A 9 -14.11 -3.37 6.84
CA ASP A 9 -13.24 -2.24 7.17
C ASP A 9 -11.75 -2.62 7.12
N ASN A 10 -11.42 -3.89 7.35
CA ASN A 10 -10.03 -4.36 7.37
C ASN A 10 -9.54 -4.91 6.02
N GLY A 11 -10.46 -5.42 5.19
CA GLY A 11 -10.13 -6.05 3.91
C GLY A 11 -9.24 -5.20 2.99
N PRO A 12 -9.49 -3.89 2.81
CA PRO A 12 -8.61 -3.03 2.02
C PRO A 12 -7.19 -2.92 2.59
N MET A 13 -7.06 -2.87 3.92
CA MET A 13 -5.74 -2.82 4.57
C MET A 13 -5.03 -4.17 4.49
N GLU A 14 -5.73 -5.29 4.66
CA GLU A 14 -5.16 -6.63 4.47
C GLU A 14 -4.63 -6.81 3.04
N ALA A 15 -5.40 -6.38 2.04
CA ALA A 15 -4.98 -6.41 0.64
C ALA A 15 -3.73 -5.56 0.39
N PHE A 16 -3.67 -4.35 0.96
CA PHE A 16 -2.49 -3.50 0.88
C PHE A 16 -1.25 -4.19 1.48
N TRP A 17 -1.36 -4.75 2.68
CA TRP A 17 -0.24 -5.43 3.34
C TRP A 17 0.21 -6.69 2.61
N GLY A 18 -0.71 -7.47 2.03
CA GLY A 18 -0.37 -8.61 1.20
C GLY A 18 0.44 -8.18 -0.03
N THR A 19 0.00 -7.11 -0.70
CA THR A 19 0.66 -6.56 -1.88
C THR A 19 2.06 -6.03 -1.55
N LEU A 20 2.20 -5.22 -0.49
CA LEU A 20 3.48 -4.70 -0.03
C LEU A 20 4.48 -5.84 0.28
N LYS A 21 4.01 -6.89 0.95
CA LYS A 21 4.89 -8.02 1.28
C LYS A 21 5.37 -8.75 0.03
N CYS A 22 4.49 -9.02 -0.92
CA CYS A 22 4.84 -9.71 -2.16
C CYS A 22 5.75 -8.87 -3.08
N GLU A 23 5.46 -7.58 -3.24
CA GLU A 23 6.18 -6.72 -4.20
C GLU A 23 7.51 -6.18 -3.65
N MET A 24 7.62 -5.96 -2.33
CA MET A 24 8.79 -5.32 -1.72
C MET A 24 9.47 -6.17 -0.63
N TYR A 25 8.72 -6.82 0.25
CA TYR A 25 9.34 -7.47 1.42
C TYR A 25 10.00 -8.80 1.08
N TYR A 26 9.29 -9.71 0.41
CA TYR A 26 9.78 -11.06 0.14
C TYR A 26 10.88 -11.13 -0.92
N MET A 27 11.02 -10.09 -1.74
CA MET A 27 12.03 -10.01 -2.80
C MET A 27 13.39 -9.46 -2.30
N HIS A 28 13.45 -8.99 -1.05
CA HIS A 28 14.62 -8.30 -0.50
C HIS A 28 14.98 -8.79 0.91
N THR A 29 16.28 -8.77 1.21
CA THR A 29 16.79 -9.00 2.57
C THR A 29 17.25 -7.68 3.17
N TYR A 30 16.80 -7.40 4.40
CA TYR A 30 17.13 -6.17 5.11
C TYR A 30 18.07 -6.48 6.27
N SER A 31 19.24 -5.85 6.26
CA SER A 31 20.26 -6.09 7.28
C SER A 31 20.01 -5.34 8.59
N THR A 32 19.22 -4.26 8.54
CA THR A 32 18.88 -3.44 9.72
C THR A 32 17.43 -3.00 9.66
N PHE A 33 16.87 -2.64 10.82
CA PHE A 33 15.52 -2.13 10.92
C PHE A 33 15.33 -0.83 10.14
N GLU A 34 16.29 0.10 10.19
CA GLU A 34 16.21 1.40 9.52
C GLU A 34 16.16 1.26 8.00
N LYS A 35 16.82 0.24 7.44
CA LYS A 35 16.72 -0.07 6.00
C LYS A 35 15.33 -0.59 5.63
N LEU A 36 14.75 -1.45 6.48
CA LEU A 36 13.40 -1.95 6.27
C LEU A 36 12.37 -0.81 6.39
N GLU A 37 12.50 0.04 7.40
CA GLU A 37 11.63 1.20 7.62
C GLU A 37 11.65 2.13 6.40
N LYS A 38 12.83 2.53 5.92
CA LYS A 38 12.96 3.37 4.72
C LYS A 38 12.35 2.73 3.48
N ALA A 39 12.50 1.41 3.32
CA ALA A 39 11.89 0.71 2.19
C ALA A 39 10.35 0.71 2.28
N ILE A 40 9.79 0.54 3.48
CA ILE A 40 8.36 0.61 3.71
C ILE A 40 7.84 2.03 3.44
N GLU A 41 8.51 3.07 3.93
CA GLU A 41 8.15 4.48 3.67
C GLU A 41 8.14 4.79 2.18
N ALA A 42 9.21 4.40 1.47
CA ALA A 42 9.33 4.59 0.02
C ALA A 42 8.21 3.86 -0.73
N TYR A 43 7.90 2.62 -0.34
CA TYR A 43 6.84 1.84 -0.96
C TYR A 43 5.46 2.45 -0.69
N ILE A 44 5.18 2.96 0.51
CA ILE A 44 3.93 3.66 0.84
C ILE A 44 3.78 4.92 -0.02
N TYR A 45 4.87 5.68 -0.19
CA TYR A 45 4.87 6.86 -1.05
C TYR A 45 4.55 6.49 -2.50
N PHE A 46 5.27 5.51 -3.06
CA PHE A 46 5.03 4.97 -4.39
C PHE A 46 3.57 4.51 -4.56
N TYR A 47 3.07 3.69 -3.63
CA TYR A 47 1.72 3.14 -3.70
C TYR A 47 0.65 4.25 -3.76
N ASN A 48 0.81 5.31 -2.98
CA ASN A 48 -0.18 6.38 -2.91
C ASN A 48 -0.07 7.39 -4.05
N ASN A 49 1.15 7.74 -4.46
CA ASN A 49 1.38 8.88 -5.35
C ASN A 49 1.66 8.47 -6.81
N GLU A 50 2.25 7.30 -7.02
CA GLU A 50 2.80 6.91 -8.33
C GLU A 50 2.16 5.66 -8.91
N ARG A 51 1.68 4.73 -8.08
CA ARG A 51 1.12 3.44 -8.54
C ARG A 51 -0.15 3.66 -9.36
N LEU A 52 -0.06 3.43 -10.66
CA LEU A 52 -1.21 3.47 -11.55
C LEU A 52 -2.10 2.24 -11.33
N GLN A 53 -3.39 2.47 -11.14
CA GLN A 53 -4.35 1.39 -10.95
C GLN A 53 -5.39 1.39 -12.07
N ALA A 54 -5.54 0.26 -12.77
CA ALA A 54 -6.53 0.11 -13.84
C ALA A 54 -7.96 0.39 -13.33
N LYS A 55 -8.28 -0.02 -12.10
CA LYS A 55 -9.57 0.27 -11.44
C LYS A 55 -9.81 1.77 -11.19
N LEU A 56 -8.75 2.57 -11.16
CA LEU A 56 -8.80 4.03 -10.97
C LEU A 56 -8.57 4.77 -12.30
N ASN A 57 -8.90 4.16 -13.44
CA ASN A 57 -8.68 4.71 -14.78
C ASN A 57 -7.20 5.05 -15.05
N GLY A 58 -6.28 4.24 -14.53
CA GLY A 58 -4.85 4.46 -14.68
C GLY A 58 -4.30 5.62 -13.85
N LEU A 59 -5.03 6.08 -12.84
CA LEU A 59 -4.58 7.11 -11.90
C LEU A 59 -3.95 6.47 -10.66
N SER A 60 -3.08 7.23 -9.99
CA SER A 60 -2.64 6.89 -8.64
C SER A 60 -3.75 7.14 -7.60
N PRO A 61 -3.72 6.47 -6.43
CA PRO A 61 -4.72 6.69 -5.39
C PRO A 61 -4.87 8.16 -4.96
N MET A 62 -3.78 8.91 -4.89
CA MET A 62 -3.83 10.35 -4.62
C MET A 62 -4.45 11.13 -5.79
N GLN A 63 -4.04 10.87 -7.03
CA GLN A 63 -4.61 11.54 -8.20
C GLN A 63 -6.12 11.30 -8.32
N PHE A 64 -6.57 10.06 -8.06
CA PHE A 64 -7.98 9.71 -8.05
C PHE A 64 -8.74 10.49 -6.96
N ARG A 65 -8.18 10.57 -5.74
CA ARG A 65 -8.77 11.37 -4.65
C ARG A 65 -8.88 12.85 -4.99
N THR A 66 -7.85 13.44 -5.57
CA THR A 66 -7.87 14.86 -5.96
C THR A 66 -8.88 15.16 -7.07
N LYS A 67 -9.13 14.23 -7.99
CA LYS A 67 -10.16 14.40 -9.05
C LYS A 67 -11.59 14.16 -8.57
N ALA A 68 -11.77 13.41 -7.48
CA ALA A 68 -13.08 13.11 -6.90
C ALA A 68 -13.55 14.16 -5.88
N ALA A 69 -12.69 15.12 -5.52
CA ALA A 69 -12.99 16.26 -4.67
C ALA A 69 -13.56 17.42 -5.49
#